data_AF-C7Z319-F1
#
_entry.id   AF-C7Z319-F1
#
_cell.length_a   1.000
_cell.length_b   1.000
_cell.length_c   1.000
_cell.angle_alpha   90.00
_cell.angle_beta   90.00
_cell.angle_gamma   90.00
#
_symmetry.space_group_name_H-M   'P 1'
#
loop_
_entity.id
_entity.type
_entity.pdbx_description
1 polymer ?
#
loop_
_entity_poly.entity_id
_entity_poly.type
_entity_poly.pdbx_seq_one_letter_code
_entity_poly.pdbx_strand_id
1 'polypeptide(L)'
;MLCDNCWFKRKKHVKSEPGHEKTIPNDAIIVYSTLKVNLDEWPLLEDAISRYRARRSSQIGDSSEWFGVRSKSKAGDYLLVEGRTYDLMMGSSRTLTSDIYPGLVSFVGETGSGKSTLIGLLCKSSGRFSANHFKTPVVGDSESRQPTTPNVHLYADSRTFMSKSHILYAECEEVDGYEIPAQMSKSMAGASASSDLLPPSSQIPELDSQDIIWSKMPRNDGAWTRKEIARILFSRVLYIFSDVVVFPFIGPPLGDTISQLVKWGHSAIMHSYNKPILPSAIIAFFNRDIRDDSLKYGLTATKISPTGNTLGRQRSFSVVTIPRQVCFKSQKQRQASCMKWNTTTFPLFVRKAFTHFASKYETSFNFSNAWVDIQNFSAEFNWSLFNLARMARGRLDLSHAGIDLWVDLSGFVASCLFLKCARAKQADCRVAEKIWKQSDEAMEHYWMKFWPCNHRIQTPEGYQQCVNGPSGHPHHQGGKSVEKGDHSTSHSLEELKNYFRHRIENAFNELKARLKHLSDDHERLKGASTIHLGQTRNFYQLIGGIDKLISHLPCLVCLDGVPEHSLTCGHVICRECANAAGDSTIGGFVTLEGCPFQNHRKEDWPRGRSGILTHLPKPA
;
A
#
# COMPACT_ATOMS: atom_id res chain seq x y z
N MET A 1 -19.84 33.54 18.75
CA MET A 1 -20.80 34.61 19.11
C MET A 1 -20.18 35.47 20.20
N LEU A 2 -20.45 36.78 20.21
CA LEU A 2 -20.02 37.67 21.30
C LEU A 2 -21.21 37.90 22.24
N CYS A 3 -20.96 37.93 23.55
CA CYS A 3 -21.98 38.37 24.51
C CYS A 3 -22.18 39.89 24.45
N ASP A 4 -23.24 40.37 25.09
CA ASP A 4 -23.64 41.78 25.06
C ASP A 4 -22.52 42.71 25.52
N ASN A 5 -21.81 42.33 26.59
CA ASN A 5 -20.69 43.11 27.11
C ASN A 5 -19.45 43.14 26.18
N CYS A 6 -19.30 42.14 25.30
CA CYS A 6 -18.18 42.05 24.36
C CYS A 6 -18.50 42.69 23.00
N TRP A 7 -19.78 42.76 22.62
CA TRP A 7 -20.22 43.38 21.36
C TRP A 7 -19.87 44.87 21.29
N PHE A 8 -20.13 45.61 22.38
CA PHE A 8 -19.87 47.05 22.44
C PHE A 8 -18.38 47.44 22.57
N LYS A 9 -17.49 46.46 22.82
CA LYS A 9 -16.04 46.70 22.95
C LYS A 9 -15.28 46.56 21.63
N ARG A 10 -15.92 46.09 20.54
CA ARG A 10 -15.27 45.99 19.22
C ARG A 10 -15.23 47.35 18.52
N LYS A 11 -14.08 47.69 17.93
CA LYS A 11 -13.96 48.84 17.03
C LYS A 11 -14.88 48.65 15.83
N LYS A 12 -15.78 49.61 15.59
CA LYS A 12 -16.64 49.64 14.40
C LYS A 12 -15.78 49.85 13.15
N HIS A 13 -16.15 49.22 12.03
CA HIS A 13 -15.46 49.42 10.76
C HIS A 13 -15.58 50.89 10.30
N VAL A 14 -14.51 51.41 9.68
CA VAL A 14 -14.39 52.84 9.31
C VAL A 14 -15.19 53.21 8.05
N LYS A 15 -15.69 52.24 7.28
CA LYS A 15 -16.47 52.49 6.06
C LYS A 15 -17.98 52.35 6.29
N SER A 16 -18.71 53.29 5.73
CA SER A 16 -20.16 53.47 5.76
C SER A 16 -20.93 52.47 4.88
N GLU A 17 -20.72 51.17 5.11
CA GLU A 17 -21.66 50.13 4.67
C GLU A 17 -22.65 49.80 5.80
N PRO A 18 -23.88 49.34 5.49
CA PRO A 18 -24.90 49.13 6.50
C PRO A 18 -24.40 48.11 7.53
N GLY A 19 -24.24 48.57 8.77
CA GLY A 19 -23.71 47.76 9.86
C GLY A 19 -24.52 46.50 10.06
N HIS A 20 -23.83 45.38 10.29
CA HIS A 20 -24.49 44.11 10.57
C HIS A 20 -25.29 44.19 11.88
N GLU A 21 -26.55 43.78 11.84
CA GLU A 21 -27.40 43.69 13.04
C GLU A 21 -27.00 42.51 13.94
N LYS A 22 -27.27 42.67 15.23
CA LYS A 22 -27.03 41.63 16.24
C LYS A 22 -27.96 40.44 15.96
N THR A 23 -27.39 39.29 15.64
CA THR A 23 -28.16 38.05 15.46
C THR A 23 -28.86 37.67 16.76
N ILE A 24 -30.16 37.42 16.69
CA ILE A 24 -31.00 37.07 17.84
C ILE A 24 -30.56 35.68 18.37
N PRO A 25 -30.46 35.45 19.69
CA PRO A 25 -29.95 34.19 20.24
C PRO A 25 -30.66 32.94 19.73
N ASN A 26 -31.98 33.01 19.50
CA ASN A 26 -32.75 31.91 18.93
C ASN A 26 -32.36 31.60 17.49
N ASP A 27 -32.16 32.62 16.65
CA ASP A 27 -31.72 32.43 15.26
C ASP A 27 -30.30 31.89 15.22
N ALA A 28 -29.44 32.34 16.14
CA ALA A 28 -28.12 31.76 16.28
C ALA A 28 -28.21 30.28 16.67
N ILE A 29 -29.03 29.91 17.67
CA ILE A 29 -29.26 28.51 18.08
C ILE A 29 -29.85 27.68 16.94
N ILE A 30 -30.74 28.24 16.11
CA ILE A 30 -31.28 27.57 14.91
C ILE A 30 -30.18 27.36 13.87
N VAL A 31 -29.33 28.35 13.64
CA VAL A 31 -28.16 28.22 12.75
C VAL A 31 -27.18 27.17 13.31
N TYR A 32 -26.90 27.14 14.62
CA TYR A 32 -26.04 26.14 15.28
C TYR A 32 -26.62 24.71 15.21
N SER A 33 -27.90 24.55 15.55
CA SER A 33 -28.60 23.26 15.51
C SER A 33 -28.82 22.74 14.09
N THR A 34 -28.91 23.64 13.10
CA THR A 34 -29.05 23.31 11.68
C THR A 34 -27.70 22.95 11.05
N LEU A 35 -26.61 23.62 11.44
CA LEU A 35 -25.28 23.39 10.87
C LEU A 35 -24.52 22.21 11.50
N LYS A 36 -24.91 21.75 12.70
CA LYS A 36 -24.25 20.62 13.42
C LYS A 36 -22.71 20.73 13.46
N VAL A 37 -22.17 21.94 13.43
CA VAL A 37 -20.74 22.16 13.63
C VAL A 37 -20.50 22.17 15.13
N ASN A 38 -19.68 21.23 15.60
CA ASN A 38 -19.21 21.28 16.98
C ASN A 38 -18.29 22.50 17.10
N LEU A 39 -18.65 23.49 17.93
CA LEU A 39 -17.95 24.77 18.02
C LEU A 39 -16.46 24.62 18.39
N ASP A 40 -16.13 23.54 19.10
CA ASP A 40 -14.77 23.18 19.50
C ASP A 40 -13.89 22.73 18.32
N GLU A 41 -14.51 22.24 17.23
CA GLU A 41 -13.81 21.79 16.02
C GLU A 41 -13.69 22.89 14.95
N TRP A 42 -14.43 23.99 15.09
CA TRP A 42 -14.43 25.08 14.11
C TRP A 42 -13.06 25.75 13.91
N PRO A 43 -12.30 26.11 14.97
CA PRO A 43 -10.96 26.67 14.81
C PRO A 43 -10.01 25.71 14.07
N LEU A 44 -10.17 24.41 14.30
CA LEU A 44 -9.38 23.36 13.65
C LEU A 44 -9.77 23.21 12.17
N LEU A 45 -11.07 23.31 11.84
CA LEU A 45 -11.56 23.30 10.46
C LEU A 45 -11.08 24.54 9.70
N GLU A 46 -11.16 25.71 10.33
CA GLU A 46 -10.75 26.99 9.76
C GLU A 46 -9.23 27.03 9.51
N ASP A 47 -8.42 26.54 10.44
CA ASP A 47 -6.97 26.34 10.26
C ASP A 47 -6.67 25.35 9.13
N ALA A 48 -7.36 24.20 9.07
CA ALA A 48 -7.17 23.22 8.01
C ALA A 48 -7.53 23.78 6.61
N ILE A 49 -8.63 24.53 6.52
CA ILE A 49 -9.06 25.23 5.30
C ILE A 49 -8.06 26.34 4.93
N SER A 50 -7.55 27.09 5.92
CA SER A 50 -6.55 28.14 5.71
C SER A 50 -5.24 27.57 5.17
N ARG A 51 -4.76 26.45 5.73
CA ARG A 51 -3.59 25.71 5.24
C ARG A 51 -3.80 25.14 3.85
N TYR A 52 -4.99 24.59 3.58
CA TYR A 52 -5.38 24.13 2.25
C TYR A 52 -5.32 25.27 1.22
N ARG A 53 -5.78 26.47 1.58
CA ARG A 53 -5.69 27.69 0.74
C ARG A 53 -4.27 28.24 0.61
N ALA A 54 -3.48 28.28 1.68
CA ALA A 54 -2.12 28.81 1.66
C ALA A 54 -1.21 28.04 0.69
N ARG A 55 -1.38 26.71 0.60
CA ARG A 55 -0.67 25.87 -0.39
C ARG A 55 -1.04 26.22 -1.84
N ARG A 56 -2.28 26.66 -2.08
CA ARG A 56 -2.79 27.02 -3.41
C ARG A 56 -2.16 28.29 -3.99
N SER A 57 -1.67 29.20 -3.14
CA SER A 57 -1.14 30.48 -3.60
C SER A 57 0.29 30.41 -4.15
N SER A 58 0.97 29.25 -4.07
CA SER A 58 2.39 29.12 -4.43
C SER A 58 2.70 28.38 -5.74
N GLN A 59 1.76 27.65 -6.37
CA GLN A 59 2.11 26.75 -7.49
C GLN A 59 0.99 26.61 -8.54
N ILE A 60 1.32 26.87 -9.81
CA ILE A 60 0.42 26.83 -10.98
C ILE A 60 0.37 25.38 -11.53
N GLY A 61 -0.79 24.72 -11.44
CA GLY A 61 -1.09 23.38 -11.98
C GLY A 61 -2.45 22.85 -11.48
N ASP A 62 -3.08 21.90 -12.18
CA ASP A 62 -4.37 21.34 -11.76
C ASP A 62 -4.22 20.45 -10.51
N SER A 63 -4.55 21.02 -9.35
CA SER A 63 -4.25 20.48 -8.03
C SER A 63 -5.11 19.28 -7.59
N SER A 64 -5.98 18.73 -8.45
CA SER A 64 -6.82 17.57 -8.13
C SER A 64 -6.50 16.32 -8.94
N GLU A 65 -5.56 16.37 -9.88
CA GLU A 65 -5.08 15.17 -10.59
C GLU A 65 -4.37 14.23 -9.61
N TRP A 66 -4.81 12.98 -9.53
CA TRP A 66 -4.17 11.94 -8.73
C TRP A 66 -3.14 11.20 -9.55
N PHE A 67 -3.51 10.70 -10.72
CA PHE A 67 -2.58 10.12 -11.67
C PHE A 67 -3.14 10.11 -13.09
N GLY A 68 -2.25 10.00 -14.06
CA GLY A 68 -2.60 10.07 -15.47
C GLY A 68 -1.55 9.46 -16.38
N VAL A 69 -1.93 9.25 -17.64
CA VAL A 69 -1.00 8.82 -18.70
C VAL A 69 -0.73 10.02 -19.61
N ARG A 70 0.54 10.38 -19.81
CA ARG A 70 0.96 11.49 -20.68
C ARG A 70 1.87 10.99 -21.80
N SER A 71 1.76 11.59 -22.98
CA SER A 71 2.65 11.30 -24.11
C SER A 71 3.98 12.01 -23.89
N LYS A 72 5.08 11.27 -23.95
CA LYS A 72 6.45 11.81 -23.87
C LYS A 72 6.95 12.28 -25.23
N SER A 73 6.49 11.64 -26.31
CA SER A 73 6.85 12.00 -27.69
C SER A 73 5.66 11.79 -28.64
N LYS A 74 5.76 12.32 -29.87
CA LYS A 74 4.79 12.01 -30.95
C LYS A 74 4.91 10.56 -31.46
N ALA A 75 5.92 9.81 -31.02
CA ALA A 75 6.25 8.46 -31.50
C ALA A 75 5.66 7.34 -30.62
N GLY A 76 4.77 7.65 -29.67
CA GLY A 76 4.07 6.64 -28.85
C GLY A 76 4.72 6.30 -27.52
N ASP A 77 5.69 7.08 -27.05
CA ASP A 77 6.23 6.93 -25.70
C ASP A 77 5.25 7.51 -24.67
N TYR A 78 4.96 6.75 -23.61
CA TYR A 78 4.06 7.19 -22.54
C TYR A 78 4.70 7.15 -21.15
N LEU A 79 4.27 8.10 -20.33
CA LEU A 79 4.62 8.26 -18.92
C LEU A 79 3.37 8.05 -18.06
N LEU A 80 3.52 7.29 -16.98
CA LEU A 80 2.58 7.30 -15.87
C LEU A 80 3.01 8.44 -14.93
N VAL A 81 2.16 9.44 -14.79
CA VAL A 81 2.44 10.64 -14.00
C VAL A 81 1.59 10.62 -12.75
N GLU A 82 2.25 10.83 -11.61
CA GLU A 82 1.59 11.02 -10.33
C GLU A 82 1.31 12.53 -10.13
N GLY A 83 0.07 12.85 -9.77
CA GLY A 83 -0.33 14.21 -9.45
C GLY A 83 -0.15 14.51 -7.95
N ARG A 84 -0.23 15.79 -7.59
CA ARG A 84 0.13 16.29 -6.25
C ARG A 84 -0.98 16.13 -5.20
N THR A 85 -2.00 15.33 -5.50
CA THR A 85 -3.26 15.31 -4.73
C THR A 85 -3.16 14.55 -3.39
N TYR A 86 -2.05 13.87 -3.11
CA TYR A 86 -1.76 13.31 -1.79
C TYR A 86 -1.70 14.37 -0.67
N ASP A 87 -1.46 15.64 -1.03
CA ASP A 87 -1.59 16.76 -0.11
C ASP A 87 -3.01 16.91 0.46
N LEU A 88 -4.06 16.50 -0.27
CA LEU A 88 -5.42 16.43 0.26
C LEU A 88 -5.54 15.41 1.40
N MET A 89 -4.79 14.30 1.30
CA MET A 89 -4.78 13.25 2.32
C MET A 89 -4.00 13.71 3.57
N MET A 90 -2.91 14.45 3.37
CA MET A 90 -2.03 14.94 4.45
C MET A 90 -2.53 16.20 5.14
N GLY A 91 -3.41 16.98 4.50
CA GLY A 91 -3.88 18.28 5.01
C GLY A 91 -4.56 18.23 6.37
N SER A 92 -5.23 17.12 6.70
CA SER A 92 -5.88 16.87 7.99
C SER A 92 -4.97 16.21 9.03
N SER A 93 -3.84 15.61 8.61
CA SER A 93 -2.95 14.85 9.50
C SER A 93 -2.16 15.73 10.46
N ARG A 94 -1.98 17.02 10.17
CA ARG A 94 -1.24 17.95 11.05
C ARG A 94 -2.13 18.60 12.12
N THR A 95 -3.45 18.50 11.98
CA THR A 95 -4.42 19.00 12.97
C THR A 95 -4.89 17.90 13.94
N LEU A 96 -4.75 16.64 13.54
CA LEU A 96 -5.10 15.48 14.37
C LEU A 96 -3.84 14.87 14.98
N THR A 97 -3.88 14.56 16.27
CA THR A 97 -2.77 13.91 17.02
C THR A 97 -2.63 12.41 16.75
N SER A 98 -3.47 11.84 15.88
CA SER A 98 -3.51 10.40 15.59
C SER A 98 -3.58 10.13 14.09
N ASP A 99 -3.01 8.99 13.67
CA ASP A 99 -3.03 8.52 12.28
C ASP A 99 -4.40 8.58 11.61
N ILE A 100 -4.41 9.06 10.37
CA ILE A 100 -5.59 9.14 9.50
C ILE A 100 -5.56 7.97 8.53
N TYR A 101 -6.72 7.34 8.36
CA TYR A 101 -6.91 6.18 7.50
C TYR A 101 -7.91 6.54 6.41
N PRO A 102 -7.45 6.92 5.21
CA PRO A 102 -8.35 7.32 4.15
C PRO A 102 -9.21 6.15 3.64
N GLY A 103 -10.44 6.46 3.28
CA GLY A 103 -11.33 5.60 2.50
C GLY A 103 -11.39 6.08 1.06
N LEU A 104 -11.22 5.18 0.09
CA LEU A 104 -11.23 5.52 -1.33
C LEU A 104 -12.51 4.99 -2.01
N VAL A 105 -13.27 5.89 -2.60
CA VAL A 105 -14.49 5.59 -3.35
C VAL A 105 -14.27 6.01 -4.81
N SER A 106 -14.19 5.05 -5.72
CA SER A 106 -13.93 5.32 -7.14
C SER A 106 -15.19 5.27 -7.97
N PHE A 107 -15.42 6.30 -8.79
CA PHE A 107 -16.52 6.37 -9.74
C PHE A 107 -16.02 5.97 -11.12
N VAL A 108 -16.58 4.89 -11.66
CA VAL A 108 -16.17 4.30 -12.94
C VAL A 108 -17.41 4.09 -13.81
N GLY A 109 -17.35 4.51 -15.07
CA GLY A 109 -18.46 4.39 -16.02
C GLY A 109 -18.26 5.24 -17.27
N GLU A 110 -19.13 5.08 -18.25
CA GLU A 110 -19.07 5.76 -19.55
C GLU A 110 -19.17 7.29 -19.42
N THR A 111 -18.64 8.04 -20.39
CA THR A 111 -18.81 9.50 -20.45
C THR A 111 -20.30 9.84 -20.51
N GLY A 112 -20.73 10.86 -19.77
CA GLY A 112 -22.15 11.22 -19.67
C GLY A 112 -22.99 10.38 -18.69
N SER A 113 -22.43 9.32 -18.06
CA SER A 113 -23.15 8.51 -17.04
C SER A 113 -23.53 9.25 -15.75
N GLY A 114 -23.11 10.51 -15.56
CA GLY A 114 -23.45 11.29 -14.35
C GLY A 114 -22.49 11.11 -13.16
N LYS A 115 -21.28 10.56 -13.37
CA LYS A 115 -20.20 10.46 -12.35
C LYS A 115 -19.94 11.80 -11.65
N SER A 116 -19.60 12.83 -12.43
CA SER A 116 -19.27 14.17 -11.95
C SER A 116 -20.45 14.79 -11.20
N THR A 117 -21.67 14.57 -11.69
CA THR A 117 -22.90 15.01 -11.02
C THR A 117 -23.06 14.36 -9.66
N LEU A 118 -22.82 13.06 -9.55
CA LEU A 118 -22.95 12.31 -8.30
C LEU A 118 -21.90 12.72 -7.26
N ILE A 119 -20.64 12.87 -7.67
CA ILE A 119 -19.57 13.40 -6.81
C ILE A 119 -19.90 14.83 -6.38
N GLY A 120 -20.34 15.67 -7.31
CA GLY A 120 -20.76 17.04 -7.03
C GLY A 120 -21.90 17.09 -6.00
N LEU A 121 -22.88 16.20 -6.11
CA LEU A 121 -23.97 16.07 -5.12
C LEU A 121 -23.45 15.59 -3.77
N LEU A 122 -22.56 14.60 -3.73
CA LEU A 122 -21.96 14.11 -2.49
C LEU A 122 -21.20 15.22 -1.76
N CYS A 123 -20.32 15.93 -2.47
CA CYS A 123 -19.56 17.05 -1.92
C CYS A 123 -20.48 18.21 -1.46
N LYS A 124 -21.47 18.61 -2.28
CA LYS A 124 -22.40 19.73 -2.00
C LYS A 124 -23.49 19.41 -0.97
N SER A 125 -23.75 18.13 -0.69
CA SER A 125 -24.74 17.72 0.31
C SER A 125 -24.32 18.11 1.73
N SER A 126 -23.03 18.33 1.95
CA SER A 126 -22.42 18.94 3.14
C SER A 126 -22.86 20.40 3.21
N GLY A 127 -23.33 20.89 4.37
CA GLY A 127 -24.01 22.19 4.49
C GLY A 127 -23.36 23.37 3.73
N ARG A 128 -24.16 24.38 3.37
CA ARG A 128 -23.83 25.51 2.46
C ARG A 128 -22.46 26.19 2.70
N PHE A 129 -21.89 26.12 3.89
CA PHE A 129 -20.59 26.72 4.24
C PHE A 129 -19.38 25.92 3.73
N SER A 130 -19.45 24.59 3.55
CA SER A 130 -18.31 23.78 3.06
C SER A 130 -18.24 23.71 1.52
N ALA A 131 -19.35 23.85 0.81
CA ALA A 131 -19.44 23.62 -0.64
C ALA A 131 -18.54 24.55 -1.48
N ASN A 132 -18.21 25.76 -1.00
CA ASN A 132 -17.34 26.70 -1.71
C ASN A 132 -15.84 26.52 -1.42
N HIS A 133 -15.49 25.63 -0.47
CA HIS A 133 -14.11 25.46 0.01
C HIS A 133 -13.42 24.23 -0.58
N PHE A 134 -14.20 23.21 -0.97
CA PHE A 134 -13.70 21.98 -1.58
C PHE A 134 -13.95 21.97 -3.08
N LYS A 135 -12.98 21.47 -3.86
CA LYS A 135 -13.13 21.34 -5.31
C LYS A 135 -14.23 20.31 -5.59
N THR A 136 -15.12 20.61 -6.54
CA THR A 136 -16.06 19.65 -7.10
C THR A 136 -15.75 19.48 -8.59
N PRO A 137 -16.03 18.31 -9.16
CA PRO A 137 -15.78 18.11 -10.58
C PRO A 137 -16.65 19.01 -11.45
N VAL A 138 -16.12 19.39 -12.60
CA VAL A 138 -16.85 20.20 -13.58
C VAL A 138 -17.84 19.28 -14.28
N VAL A 139 -19.12 19.55 -14.12
CA VAL A 139 -20.19 18.81 -14.81
C VAL A 139 -20.24 19.34 -16.24
N GLY A 140 -19.89 18.49 -17.21
CA GLY A 140 -19.98 18.82 -18.63
C GLY A 140 -21.43 19.02 -19.07
N ASP A 141 -21.62 19.80 -20.15
CA ASP A 141 -22.94 20.05 -20.71
C ASP A 141 -23.47 18.77 -21.38
N SER A 142 -24.75 18.44 -21.17
CA SER A 142 -25.34 17.16 -21.60
C SER A 142 -25.33 16.93 -23.11
N GLU A 143 -25.12 17.99 -23.90
CA GLU A 143 -25.03 17.95 -25.36
C GLU A 143 -23.58 17.81 -25.88
N SER A 144 -22.59 18.04 -25.02
CA SER A 144 -21.17 17.89 -25.37
C SER A 144 -20.69 16.46 -25.07
N ARG A 145 -20.37 15.69 -26.11
CA ARG A 145 -19.72 14.36 -25.98
C ARG A 145 -18.21 14.45 -25.73
N GLN A 146 -17.69 15.65 -25.41
CA GLN A 146 -16.27 15.85 -25.16
C GLN A 146 -15.93 15.52 -23.70
N PRO A 147 -14.91 14.68 -23.46
CA PRO A 147 -14.38 14.40 -22.12
C PRO A 147 -14.03 15.68 -21.36
N THR A 148 -14.52 15.81 -20.12
CA THR A 148 -14.20 16.99 -19.29
C THR A 148 -12.82 16.89 -18.64
N THR A 149 -12.27 15.68 -18.42
CA THR A 149 -10.95 15.51 -17.79
C THR A 149 -10.23 14.20 -18.18
N PRO A 150 -9.06 14.26 -18.83
CA PRO A 150 -8.42 13.08 -19.43
C PRO A 150 -7.67 12.14 -18.46
N ASN A 151 -7.70 12.35 -17.14
CA ASN A 151 -6.92 11.63 -16.12
C ASN A 151 -7.79 11.28 -14.89
N VAL A 152 -7.22 10.61 -13.89
CA VAL A 152 -7.92 10.32 -12.63
C VAL A 152 -7.74 11.47 -11.66
N HIS A 153 -8.85 11.99 -11.13
CA HIS A 153 -8.85 13.09 -10.15
C HIS A 153 -9.39 12.65 -8.80
N LEU A 154 -8.91 13.27 -7.71
CA LEU A 154 -9.38 13.01 -6.34
C LEU A 154 -10.06 14.26 -5.76
N TYR A 155 -11.16 14.02 -5.05
CA TYR A 155 -11.94 15.03 -4.35
C TYR A 155 -12.17 14.61 -2.91
N ALA A 156 -12.02 15.54 -1.96
CA ALA A 156 -12.21 15.24 -0.54
C ALA A 156 -13.69 15.36 -0.13
N ASP A 157 -14.16 14.44 0.69
CA ASP A 157 -15.46 14.55 1.33
C ASP A 157 -15.40 15.52 2.52
N SER A 158 -16.03 16.68 2.37
CA SER A 158 -16.00 17.74 3.39
C SER A 158 -16.58 17.31 4.76
N ARG A 159 -17.44 16.28 4.82
CA ARG A 159 -18.02 15.79 6.08
C ARG A 159 -17.08 14.91 6.88
N THR A 160 -16.22 14.17 6.20
CA THR A 160 -15.25 13.26 6.84
C THR A 160 -13.83 13.82 6.85
N PHE A 161 -13.62 15.02 6.27
CA PHE A 161 -12.32 15.67 6.10
C PHE A 161 -11.49 15.72 7.39
N MET A 162 -12.13 16.06 8.52
CA MET A 162 -11.52 16.17 9.85
C MET A 162 -11.62 14.89 10.69
N SER A 163 -12.17 13.81 10.15
CA SER A 163 -12.29 12.55 10.89
C SER A 163 -11.06 11.67 10.66
N LYS A 164 -10.82 10.71 11.57
CA LYS A 164 -9.79 9.68 11.38
C LYS A 164 -10.05 8.76 10.18
N SER A 165 -11.29 8.75 9.66
CA SER A 165 -11.73 7.96 8.50
C SER A 165 -12.15 8.89 7.36
N HIS A 166 -11.20 9.67 6.86
CA HIS A 166 -11.38 10.62 5.77
C HIS A 166 -11.77 9.93 4.46
N ILE A 167 -12.83 10.37 3.76
CA ILE A 167 -13.24 9.78 2.48
C ILE A 167 -12.77 10.64 1.30
N LEU A 168 -12.26 9.96 0.28
CA LEU A 168 -11.84 10.53 -1.00
C LEU A 168 -12.67 9.93 -2.12
N TYR A 169 -13.15 10.78 -3.01
CA TYR A 169 -13.84 10.39 -4.24
C TYR A 169 -12.85 10.46 -5.40
N ALA A 170 -12.55 9.31 -6.01
CA ALA A 170 -11.80 9.24 -7.25
C ALA A 170 -12.76 9.26 -8.43
N GLU A 171 -12.51 10.15 -9.40
CA GLU A 171 -13.22 10.19 -10.66
C GLU A 171 -12.33 9.67 -11.77
N CYS A 172 -12.79 8.65 -12.48
CA CYS A 172 -12.14 8.12 -13.66
C CYS A 172 -13.03 8.31 -14.88
N GLU A 173 -12.46 8.76 -15.99
CA GLU A 173 -13.14 8.79 -17.29
C GLU A 173 -12.72 7.60 -18.19
N GLU A 174 -13.66 7.13 -19.02
CA GLU A 174 -13.60 6.07 -20.05
C GLU A 174 -13.36 4.59 -19.65
N VAL A 175 -14.39 3.76 -19.87
CA VAL A 175 -14.29 2.32 -20.22
C VAL A 175 -15.34 2.04 -21.33
N ASP A 176 -14.89 2.02 -22.59
CA ASP A 176 -15.64 1.80 -23.87
C ASP A 176 -16.55 2.97 -24.36
N GLY A 177 -16.67 3.35 -25.63
CA GLY A 177 -15.99 3.00 -26.90
C GLY A 177 -16.45 3.97 -28.01
N TYR A 178 -15.52 4.36 -28.90
CA TYR A 178 -15.59 4.89 -30.28
C TYR A 178 -14.31 5.71 -30.51
N GLU A 179 -13.70 5.53 -31.67
CA GLU A 179 -12.60 6.37 -32.17
C GLU A 179 -13.14 7.71 -32.71
N ILE A 180 -12.19 8.52 -33.24
CA ILE A 180 -12.32 9.58 -34.26
C ILE A 180 -12.21 11.01 -33.65
N PRO A 181 -11.57 12.00 -34.32
CA PRO A 181 -10.18 12.10 -34.79
C PRO A 181 -9.54 13.46 -34.38
N ALA A 182 -8.24 13.64 -34.65
CA ALA A 182 -7.55 14.89 -34.99
C ALA A 182 -8.20 16.28 -34.68
N GLN A 183 -8.54 16.60 -33.43
CA GLN A 183 -8.89 17.99 -33.02
C GLN A 183 -8.05 18.55 -31.88
N MET A 184 -6.95 17.89 -31.50
CA MET A 184 -5.87 18.50 -30.71
C MET A 184 -4.88 19.32 -31.58
N SER A 185 -5.35 19.89 -32.69
CA SER A 185 -4.55 20.74 -33.59
C SER A 185 -5.19 22.10 -33.92
N LYS A 186 -6.30 22.50 -33.27
CA LYS A 186 -7.03 23.75 -33.62
C LYS A 186 -7.16 24.79 -32.50
N SER A 187 -6.26 24.80 -31.52
CA SER A 187 -6.12 25.98 -30.62
C SER A 187 -4.83 26.79 -30.85
N MET A 188 -4.11 26.57 -31.96
CA MET A 188 -2.95 27.39 -32.35
C MET A 188 -2.93 27.75 -33.86
N ALA A 189 -4.09 27.92 -34.47
CA ALA A 189 -4.20 28.47 -35.82
C ALA A 189 -4.85 29.85 -35.74
N GLY A 190 -4.05 30.85 -35.40
CA GLY A 190 -4.52 32.23 -35.25
C GLY A 190 -3.42 33.23 -34.87
N ALA A 191 -2.20 33.06 -35.36
CA ALA A 191 -1.19 34.11 -35.43
C ALA A 191 -0.09 33.66 -36.38
N SER A 192 -0.17 34.08 -37.64
CA SER A 192 0.84 33.84 -38.65
C SER A 192 2.11 34.65 -38.36
N ALA A 193 3.26 34.00 -38.55
CA ALA A 193 4.54 34.58 -38.95
C ALA A 193 5.16 35.68 -38.06
N SER A 194 5.94 35.28 -37.06
CA SER A 194 7.31 35.79 -36.93
C SER A 194 8.23 34.69 -36.39
N SER A 195 9.37 34.56 -37.03
CA SER A 195 10.46 33.67 -36.66
C SER A 195 11.20 34.25 -35.46
N ASP A 196 10.71 34.02 -34.25
CA ASP A 196 11.42 34.39 -33.02
C ASP A 196 11.41 33.24 -32.02
N LEU A 197 12.61 32.95 -31.52
CA LEU A 197 12.93 31.91 -30.55
C LEU A 197 12.03 32.01 -29.31
N LEU A 198 11.27 30.96 -29.02
CA LEU A 198 10.55 30.83 -27.75
C LEU A 198 11.57 30.82 -26.59
N PRO A 199 11.32 31.57 -25.50
CA PRO A 199 12.19 31.58 -24.33
C PRO A 199 12.11 30.23 -23.57
N PRO A 200 13.21 29.79 -22.94
CA PRO A 200 13.26 28.52 -22.21
C PRO A 200 12.55 28.65 -20.86
N SER A 201 11.22 28.54 -20.83
CA SER A 201 10.47 28.47 -19.57
C SER A 201 10.26 27.01 -19.15
N SER A 202 11.05 26.62 -18.14
CA SER A 202 10.80 25.59 -17.13
C SER A 202 10.65 24.13 -17.60
N GLN A 203 11.77 23.51 -17.97
CA GLN A 203 12.01 22.10 -17.65
C GLN A 203 12.19 21.97 -16.13
N ILE A 204 11.08 21.95 -15.38
CA ILE A 204 11.11 21.40 -14.02
C ILE A 204 11.06 19.88 -14.22
N PRO A 205 12.01 19.09 -13.67
CA PRO A 205 11.87 17.63 -13.68
C PRO A 205 10.53 17.27 -13.03
N GLU A 206 9.64 16.59 -13.76
CA GLU A 206 8.44 15.97 -13.19
C GLU A 206 8.90 14.84 -12.26
N LEU A 207 9.17 15.22 -11.01
CA LEU A 207 9.89 14.43 -9.99
C LEU A 207 9.26 13.04 -9.70
N ASP A 208 7.97 12.87 -10.01
CA ASP A 208 7.19 11.65 -9.77
C ASP A 208 6.53 11.13 -11.08
N SER A 209 7.36 10.84 -12.09
CA SER A 209 6.92 10.25 -13.36
C SER A 209 7.66 8.94 -13.65
N GLN A 210 6.95 7.94 -14.17
CA GLN A 210 7.48 6.62 -14.49
C GLN A 210 7.31 6.30 -15.98
N ASP A 211 8.39 5.95 -16.66
CA ASP A 211 8.35 5.42 -18.03
C ASP A 211 7.51 4.14 -18.09
N ILE A 212 6.54 4.10 -18.99
CA ILE A 212 5.76 2.89 -19.27
C ILE A 212 6.57 2.03 -20.24
N ILE A 213 7.36 1.11 -19.69
CA ILE A 213 8.41 0.37 -20.42
C ILE A 213 7.81 -0.42 -21.59
N TRP A 214 6.70 -1.09 -21.34
CA TRP A 214 6.03 -1.96 -22.32
C TRP A 214 5.33 -1.19 -23.44
N SER A 215 5.10 0.12 -23.29
CA SER A 215 4.55 0.94 -24.39
C SER A 215 5.51 1.05 -25.58
N LYS A 216 6.81 0.79 -25.35
CA LYS A 216 7.87 0.80 -26.36
C LYS A 216 8.04 -0.55 -27.07
N MET A 217 7.38 -1.61 -26.60
CA MET A 217 7.57 -2.95 -27.14
C MET A 217 6.70 -3.17 -28.38
N PRO A 218 7.25 -3.80 -29.44
CA PRO A 218 6.50 -4.08 -30.66
C PRO A 218 5.35 -5.06 -30.39
N ARG A 219 4.19 -4.78 -30.97
CA ARG A 219 2.98 -5.62 -30.90
C ARG A 219 2.44 -5.85 -32.31
N ASN A 220 1.81 -7.01 -32.53
CA ASN A 220 1.24 -7.40 -33.82
C ASN A 220 0.14 -6.42 -34.31
N ASP A 221 -0.53 -5.72 -33.39
CA ASP A 221 -1.68 -4.84 -33.68
C ASP A 221 -1.29 -3.35 -33.84
N GLY A 222 0.00 -3.04 -33.92
CA GLY A 222 0.51 -1.67 -34.04
C GLY A 222 0.98 -1.04 -32.71
N ALA A 223 1.17 0.28 -32.72
CA ALA A 223 1.67 1.04 -31.58
C ALA A 223 0.58 1.20 -30.49
N TRP A 224 0.99 1.18 -29.23
CA TRP A 224 0.09 1.41 -28.11
C TRP A 224 -0.55 2.79 -28.19
N THR A 225 -1.86 2.84 -27.96
CA THR A 225 -2.57 4.10 -27.79
C THR A 225 -2.67 4.46 -26.30
N ARG A 226 -2.69 5.76 -26.00
CA ARG A 226 -2.96 6.26 -24.64
C ARG A 226 -4.20 5.62 -24.01
N LYS A 227 -5.24 5.41 -24.82
CA LYS A 227 -6.53 4.86 -24.39
C LYS A 227 -6.42 3.41 -23.93
N GLU A 228 -5.72 2.55 -24.68
CA GLU A 228 -5.44 1.18 -24.27
C GLU A 228 -4.64 1.13 -22.97
N ILE A 229 -3.63 1.99 -22.86
CA ILE A 229 -2.78 2.08 -21.68
C ILE A 229 -3.60 2.50 -20.45
N ALA A 230 -4.38 3.57 -20.58
CA ALA A 230 -5.25 4.08 -19.52
C ALA A 230 -6.27 3.01 -19.09
N ARG A 231 -6.93 2.34 -20.04
CA ARG A 231 -7.88 1.25 -19.77
C ARG A 231 -7.26 0.13 -18.93
N ILE A 232 -6.00 -0.22 -19.18
CA ILE A 232 -5.29 -1.25 -18.41
C ILE A 232 -4.91 -0.72 -17.02
N LEU A 233 -4.22 0.42 -16.96
CA LEU A 233 -3.63 0.94 -15.73
C LEU A 233 -4.69 1.45 -14.75
N PHE A 234 -5.64 2.26 -15.24
CA PHE A 234 -6.64 2.92 -14.38
C PHE A 234 -7.53 1.87 -13.74
N SER A 235 -8.00 0.90 -14.52
CA SER A 235 -8.82 -0.21 -14.03
C SER A 235 -8.16 -0.96 -12.89
N ARG A 236 -6.89 -1.34 -13.07
CA ARG A 236 -6.14 -2.10 -12.06
C ARG A 236 -5.90 -1.29 -10.81
N VAL A 237 -5.41 -0.06 -10.94
CA VAL A 237 -5.13 0.82 -9.79
C VAL A 237 -6.41 1.12 -9.02
N LEU A 238 -7.47 1.57 -9.70
CA LEU A 238 -8.73 1.92 -9.06
C LEU A 238 -9.34 0.72 -8.36
N TYR A 239 -9.39 -0.45 -9.00
CA TYR A 239 -9.94 -1.63 -8.37
C TYR A 239 -9.14 -2.07 -7.15
N ILE A 240 -7.81 -2.07 -7.22
CA ILE A 240 -6.98 -2.64 -6.14
C ILE A 240 -6.87 -1.74 -4.92
N PHE A 241 -7.02 -0.42 -5.09
CA PHE A 241 -6.92 0.54 -3.98
C PHE A 241 -8.27 1.05 -3.46
N SER A 242 -9.37 0.83 -4.18
CA SER A 242 -10.69 1.29 -3.72
C SER A 242 -11.25 0.42 -2.60
N ASP A 243 -11.94 1.07 -1.67
CA ASP A 243 -12.87 0.43 -0.74
C ASP A 243 -14.22 0.16 -1.40
N VAL A 244 -14.64 1.10 -2.25
CA VAL A 244 -15.92 1.09 -2.94
C VAL A 244 -15.69 1.51 -4.37
N VAL A 245 -16.31 0.80 -5.31
CA VAL A 245 -16.42 1.26 -6.70
C VAL A 245 -17.89 1.53 -7.00
N VAL A 246 -18.18 2.73 -7.49
CA VAL A 246 -19.52 3.21 -7.81
C VAL A 246 -19.68 3.27 -9.33
N PHE A 247 -20.70 2.60 -9.82
CA PHE A 247 -21.08 2.54 -11.22
C PHE A 247 -22.38 3.30 -11.42
N PRO A 248 -22.32 4.55 -11.90
CA PRO A 248 -23.52 5.28 -12.25
C PRO A 248 -24.12 4.70 -13.53
N PHE A 249 -25.43 4.44 -13.47
CA PHE A 249 -26.17 3.74 -14.50
C PHE A 249 -27.17 4.68 -15.17
N ILE A 250 -26.97 4.89 -16.47
CA ILE A 250 -27.88 5.61 -17.38
C ILE A 250 -27.97 4.77 -18.65
N GLY A 251 -29.14 4.16 -18.94
CA GLY A 251 -29.37 3.56 -20.26
C GLY A 251 -29.61 2.04 -20.32
N PRO A 252 -28.56 1.20 -20.46
CA PRO A 252 -28.63 -0.17 -21.01
C PRO A 252 -29.43 -1.19 -20.16
N PRO A 253 -29.63 -2.44 -20.61
CA PRO A 253 -30.14 -3.50 -19.73
C PRO A 253 -29.19 -3.70 -18.55
N LEU A 254 -29.72 -3.79 -17.34
CA LEU A 254 -28.93 -3.97 -16.11
C LEU A 254 -27.96 -5.17 -16.20
N GLY A 255 -28.32 -6.22 -16.95
CA GLY A 255 -27.48 -7.40 -17.18
C GLY A 255 -26.14 -7.08 -17.86
N ASP A 256 -26.13 -6.19 -18.85
CA ASP A 256 -24.91 -5.83 -19.59
C ASP A 256 -23.95 -5.02 -18.71
N THR A 257 -24.49 -4.09 -17.92
CA THR A 257 -23.69 -3.33 -16.95
C THR A 257 -23.10 -4.22 -15.87
N ILE A 258 -23.87 -5.18 -15.33
CA ILE A 258 -23.36 -6.16 -14.36
C ILE A 258 -22.26 -7.01 -15.01
N SER A 259 -22.46 -7.47 -16.26
CA SER A 259 -21.46 -8.24 -17.00
C SER A 259 -20.17 -7.45 -17.21
N GLN A 260 -20.26 -6.18 -17.63
CA GLN A 260 -19.10 -5.30 -17.81
C GLN A 260 -18.38 -5.04 -16.48
N LEU A 261 -19.12 -4.81 -15.40
CA LEU A 261 -18.60 -4.65 -14.04
C LEU A 261 -17.83 -5.89 -13.58
N VAL A 262 -18.41 -7.08 -13.76
CA VAL A 262 -17.78 -8.34 -13.38
C VAL A 262 -16.52 -8.58 -14.21
N LYS A 263 -16.55 -8.34 -15.53
CA LYS A 263 -15.37 -8.44 -16.40
C LYS A 263 -14.26 -7.47 -15.99
N TRP A 264 -14.63 -6.23 -15.68
CA TRP A 264 -13.70 -5.21 -15.22
C TRP A 264 -13.05 -5.59 -13.88
N GLY A 265 -13.87 -6.01 -12.91
CA GLY A 265 -13.38 -6.44 -11.60
C GLY A 265 -12.53 -7.70 -11.68
N HIS A 266 -12.96 -8.70 -12.46
CA HIS A 266 -12.20 -9.93 -12.68
C HIS A 266 -10.83 -9.62 -13.29
N SER A 267 -10.78 -8.84 -14.38
CA SER A 267 -9.52 -8.42 -15.02
C SER A 267 -8.55 -7.76 -14.04
N ALA A 268 -9.05 -6.91 -13.14
CA ALA A 268 -8.21 -6.27 -12.14
C ALA A 268 -7.75 -7.23 -11.01
N ILE A 269 -8.66 -8.09 -10.49
CA ILE A 269 -8.32 -9.09 -9.45
C ILE A 269 -7.20 -10.00 -9.95
N MET A 270 -7.25 -10.44 -11.21
CA MET A 270 -6.27 -11.38 -11.74
C MET A 270 -4.83 -10.86 -11.67
N HIS A 271 -4.65 -9.54 -11.68
CA HIS A 271 -3.36 -8.88 -11.66
C HIS A 271 -2.99 -8.34 -10.28
N SER A 272 -3.60 -8.88 -9.22
CA SER A 272 -3.23 -8.57 -7.84
C SER A 272 -3.31 -9.81 -6.96
N TYR A 273 -2.28 -10.06 -6.16
CA TYR A 273 -2.24 -11.16 -5.18
C TYR A 273 -2.16 -10.63 -3.76
N ASN A 274 -2.59 -11.44 -2.80
CA ASN A 274 -2.61 -11.12 -1.37
C ASN A 274 -3.34 -9.81 -1.06
N LYS A 275 -4.36 -9.49 -1.87
CA LYS A 275 -5.13 -8.28 -1.67
C LYS A 275 -6.01 -8.45 -0.42
N PRO A 276 -5.94 -7.52 0.55
CA PRO A 276 -6.61 -7.73 1.83
C PRO A 276 -8.14 -7.76 1.73
N ILE A 277 -8.69 -7.00 0.79
CA ILE A 277 -10.13 -6.79 0.65
C ILE A 277 -10.46 -6.55 -0.82
N LEU A 278 -11.57 -7.11 -1.28
CA LEU A 278 -12.17 -6.75 -2.56
C LEU A 278 -13.11 -5.54 -2.37
N PRO A 279 -13.05 -4.52 -3.25
CA PRO A 279 -13.94 -3.37 -3.15
C PRO A 279 -15.39 -3.82 -3.20
N SER A 280 -16.24 -3.18 -2.40
CA SER A 280 -17.68 -3.32 -2.60
C SER A 280 -18.09 -2.57 -3.87
N ALA A 281 -18.97 -3.17 -4.67
CA ALA A 281 -19.57 -2.50 -5.81
C ALA A 281 -20.90 -1.84 -5.41
N ILE A 282 -21.13 -0.61 -5.86
CA ILE A 282 -22.40 0.10 -5.75
C ILE A 282 -22.86 0.46 -7.17
N ILE A 283 -24.06 0.05 -7.55
CA ILE A 283 -24.69 0.48 -8.80
C ILE A 283 -25.67 1.61 -8.45
N ALA A 284 -25.41 2.81 -8.98
CA ALA A 284 -26.20 4.00 -8.71
C ALA A 284 -27.15 4.28 -9.88
N PHE A 285 -28.44 4.17 -9.65
CA PHE A 285 -29.48 4.37 -10.66
C PHE A 285 -30.00 5.81 -10.61
N PHE A 286 -30.10 6.46 -11.77
CA PHE A 286 -30.77 7.74 -11.91
C PHE A 286 -32.21 7.55 -12.39
N ASN A 287 -33.17 8.14 -11.65
CA ASN A 287 -34.54 8.33 -12.10
C ASN A 287 -35.29 7.06 -12.58
N ARG A 288 -35.05 5.90 -11.94
CA ARG A 288 -35.76 4.63 -12.21
C ARG A 288 -36.23 3.97 -10.92
N ASP A 289 -37.35 3.25 -11.00
CA ASP A 289 -37.88 2.42 -9.91
C ASP A 289 -37.36 0.98 -10.08
N ILE A 290 -36.54 0.49 -9.15
CA ILE A 290 -35.65 -0.69 -9.37
C ILE A 290 -36.10 -1.92 -8.56
N ARG A 291 -37.33 -1.90 -8.00
CA ARG A 291 -37.77 -2.97 -7.07
C ARG A 291 -37.75 -4.34 -7.75
N ASP A 292 -38.28 -4.44 -8.96
CA ASP A 292 -38.38 -5.72 -9.67
C ASP A 292 -37.00 -6.22 -10.16
N ASP A 293 -36.14 -5.32 -10.66
CA ASP A 293 -34.78 -5.67 -11.10
C ASP A 293 -33.87 -6.09 -9.94
N SER A 294 -33.99 -5.44 -8.78
CA SER A 294 -33.17 -5.78 -7.61
C SER A 294 -33.44 -7.19 -7.08
N LEU A 295 -34.72 -7.60 -7.07
CA LEU A 295 -35.14 -8.94 -6.68
C LEU A 295 -34.65 -9.99 -7.69
N LYS A 296 -34.72 -9.68 -8.99
CA LYS A 296 -34.27 -10.58 -10.07
C LYS A 296 -32.79 -10.93 -10.00
N TYR A 297 -31.93 -9.97 -9.64
CA TYR A 297 -30.47 -10.15 -9.58
C TYR A 297 -29.93 -10.32 -8.15
N GLY A 298 -30.79 -10.48 -7.13
CA GLY A 298 -30.37 -10.68 -5.74
C GLY A 298 -29.61 -9.50 -5.14
N LEU A 299 -29.89 -8.27 -5.58
CA LEU A 299 -29.22 -7.05 -5.14
C LEU A 299 -29.90 -6.48 -3.90
N THR A 300 -29.12 -6.08 -2.89
CA THR A 300 -29.65 -5.32 -1.74
C THR A 300 -30.01 -3.90 -2.18
N ALA A 301 -31.25 -3.68 -2.61
CA ALA A 301 -31.72 -2.36 -3.02
C ALA A 301 -32.23 -1.54 -1.82
N THR A 302 -31.66 -0.35 -1.64
CA THR A 302 -32.22 0.67 -0.74
C THR A 302 -32.97 1.69 -1.59
N LYS A 303 -34.31 1.63 -1.60
CA LYS A 303 -35.12 2.63 -2.31
C LYS A 303 -35.11 3.95 -1.54
N ILE A 304 -34.74 5.03 -2.23
CA ILE A 304 -34.90 6.40 -1.74
C ILE A 304 -36.32 6.85 -2.14
N SER A 305 -37.35 6.50 -1.36
CA SER A 305 -38.75 6.83 -1.71
C SER A 305 -39.10 8.33 -1.50
N PRO A 306 -40.06 8.92 -2.25
CA PRO A 306 -40.32 10.35 -2.31
C PRO A 306 -41.45 10.86 -1.41
N THR A 307 -41.91 10.13 -0.39
CA THR A 307 -43.13 10.49 0.35
C THR A 307 -42.83 11.22 1.66
N GLY A 308 -43.09 12.54 1.67
CA GLY A 308 -43.35 13.32 2.89
C GLY A 308 -42.50 14.59 3.06
N ASN A 309 -42.90 15.69 2.41
CA ASN A 309 -42.71 17.13 2.70
C ASN A 309 -41.44 17.66 3.43
N THR A 310 -40.36 16.90 3.52
CA THR A 310 -39.04 17.28 4.06
C THR A 310 -37.96 17.03 3.00
N LEU A 311 -38.21 17.59 1.82
CA LEU A 311 -37.75 17.10 0.52
C LEU A 311 -36.23 17.21 0.23
N GLY A 312 -35.45 17.96 1.01
CA GLY A 312 -34.00 18.11 0.80
C GLY A 312 -33.12 17.27 1.74
N ARG A 313 -33.62 16.92 2.93
CA ARG A 313 -32.80 16.48 4.08
C ARG A 313 -32.66 14.96 4.21
N GLN A 314 -33.65 14.19 3.77
CA GLN A 314 -33.59 12.72 3.76
C GLN A 314 -32.83 12.15 2.55
N ARG A 315 -32.97 12.77 1.36
CA ARG A 315 -32.28 12.34 0.12
C ARG A 315 -30.75 12.39 0.24
N SER A 316 -30.23 13.40 0.95
CA SER A 316 -28.80 13.62 1.19
C SER A 316 -28.22 12.79 2.35
N PHE A 317 -29.05 12.07 3.11
CA PHE A 317 -28.63 11.28 4.26
C PHE A 317 -28.22 9.85 3.84
N SER A 318 -29.03 9.16 3.03
CA SER A 318 -28.75 7.77 2.62
C SER A 318 -27.63 7.64 1.59
N VAL A 319 -27.57 8.56 0.61
CA VAL A 319 -26.56 8.57 -0.47
C VAL A 319 -25.13 8.75 0.07
N VAL A 320 -24.98 9.49 1.18
CA VAL A 320 -23.68 9.72 1.84
C VAL A 320 -23.35 8.63 2.86
N THR A 321 -24.37 7.99 3.47
CA THR A 321 -24.15 7.04 4.57
C THR A 321 -23.63 5.68 4.08
N ILE A 322 -24.10 5.20 2.91
CA ILE A 322 -23.71 3.88 2.40
C ILE A 322 -22.19 3.80 2.09
N PRO A 323 -21.60 4.69 1.27
CA PRO A 323 -20.16 4.65 1.02
C PRO A 323 -19.34 4.74 2.31
N ARG A 324 -19.76 5.58 3.26
CA ARG A 324 -19.09 5.74 4.55
C ARG A 324 -19.08 4.47 5.40
N GLN A 325 -20.22 3.79 5.52
CA GLN A 325 -20.31 2.55 6.28
C GLN A 325 -19.45 1.45 5.66
N VAL A 326 -19.42 1.37 4.33
CA VAL A 326 -18.63 0.38 3.60
C VAL A 326 -17.13 0.65 3.73
N CYS A 327 -16.69 1.91 3.53
CA CYS A 327 -15.30 2.30 3.78
C CYS A 327 -14.86 1.98 5.20
N PHE A 328 -15.70 2.23 6.22
CA PHE A 328 -15.38 1.91 7.60
C PHE A 328 -15.22 0.40 7.86
N LYS A 329 -16.10 -0.44 7.29
CA LYS A 329 -15.97 -1.90 7.35
C LYS A 329 -14.67 -2.37 6.69
N SER A 330 -14.37 -1.83 5.51
CA SER A 330 -13.16 -2.14 4.76
C SER A 330 -11.89 -1.75 5.54
N GLN A 331 -11.88 -0.57 6.18
CA GLN A 331 -10.77 -0.17 7.05
C GLN A 331 -10.53 -1.13 8.22
N LYS A 332 -11.60 -1.63 8.86
CA LYS A 332 -11.49 -2.62 9.94
C LYS A 332 -10.93 -3.96 9.46
N GLN A 333 -11.36 -4.43 8.29
CA GLN A 333 -10.86 -5.66 7.68
C GLN A 333 -9.37 -5.54 7.28
N ARG A 334 -8.94 -4.37 6.77
CA ARG A 334 -7.51 -4.11 6.46
C ARG A 334 -6.67 -4.13 7.73
N GLN A 335 -7.21 -3.59 8.83
CA GLN A 335 -6.56 -3.66 10.13
C GLN A 335 -6.39 -5.11 10.60
N ALA A 336 -7.43 -5.92 10.52
CA ALA A 336 -7.38 -7.34 10.87
C ALA A 336 -6.38 -8.13 10.00
N SER A 337 -6.15 -7.69 8.77
CA SER A 337 -5.21 -8.31 7.82
C SER A 337 -3.78 -7.78 7.91
N CYS A 338 -3.47 -6.94 8.90
CA CYS A 338 -2.19 -6.21 9.04
C CYS A 338 -1.83 -5.41 7.77
N MET A 339 -2.82 -4.80 7.11
CA MET A 339 -2.65 -3.98 5.89
C MET A 339 -3.39 -2.65 6.00
N LYS A 340 -3.39 -2.05 7.19
CA LYS A 340 -4.06 -0.76 7.40
C LYS A 340 -3.28 0.35 6.69
N TRP A 341 -3.92 1.04 5.77
CA TRP A 341 -3.31 2.15 5.02
C TRP A 341 -3.62 3.48 5.68
N ASN A 342 -2.59 4.16 6.16
CA ASN A 342 -2.68 5.53 6.65
C ASN A 342 -2.19 6.50 5.57
N THR A 343 -2.24 7.80 5.86
CA THR A 343 -1.79 8.86 4.95
C THR A 343 -0.31 8.77 4.57
N THR A 344 0.51 8.07 5.36
CA THR A 344 1.93 7.83 5.08
C THR A 344 2.14 6.57 4.23
N THR A 345 1.43 5.48 4.52
CA THR A 345 1.65 4.19 3.83
C THR A 345 0.85 4.05 2.54
N PHE A 346 -0.34 4.64 2.44
CA PHE A 346 -1.17 4.58 1.22
C PHE A 346 -0.43 5.06 -0.03
N PRO A 347 0.23 6.24 -0.05
CA PRO A 347 0.96 6.70 -1.23
C PRO A 347 2.10 5.75 -1.62
N LEU A 348 2.79 5.14 -0.64
CA LEU A 348 3.88 4.20 -0.88
C LEU A 348 3.39 2.92 -1.58
N PHE A 349 2.23 2.40 -1.17
CA PHE A 349 1.62 1.26 -1.86
C PHE A 349 1.22 1.60 -3.30
N VAL A 350 0.62 2.77 -3.52
CA VAL A 350 0.23 3.21 -4.87
C VAL A 350 1.44 3.37 -5.77
N ARG A 351 2.52 4.02 -5.29
CA ARG A 351 3.78 4.15 -6.03
C ARG A 351 4.41 2.81 -6.37
N LYS A 352 4.44 1.87 -5.43
CA LYS A 352 4.90 0.49 -5.70
C LYS A 352 4.06 -0.17 -6.81
N ALA A 353 2.75 0.01 -6.79
CA ALA A 353 1.87 -0.49 -7.86
C ALA A 353 2.11 0.22 -9.20
N PHE A 354 2.34 1.54 -9.20
CA PHE A 354 2.69 2.31 -10.39
C PHE A 354 3.99 1.81 -11.02
N THR A 355 5.07 1.69 -10.24
CA THR A 355 6.34 1.14 -10.72
C THR A 355 6.15 -0.27 -11.27
N HIS A 356 5.38 -1.11 -10.59
CA HIS A 356 5.08 -2.48 -11.03
C HIS A 356 4.34 -2.51 -12.36
N PHE A 357 3.19 -1.85 -12.48
CA PHE A 357 2.36 -1.90 -13.69
C PHE A 357 2.96 -1.12 -14.87
N ALA A 358 3.72 -0.05 -14.62
CA ALA A 358 4.46 0.66 -15.66
C ALA A 358 5.60 -0.20 -16.24
N SER A 359 6.19 -1.08 -15.42
CA SER A 359 7.26 -1.98 -15.86
C SER A 359 6.74 -3.28 -16.48
N LYS A 360 5.77 -3.95 -15.85
CA LYS A 360 5.27 -5.28 -16.21
C LYS A 360 3.78 -5.43 -15.94
N TYR A 361 2.97 -4.94 -16.88
CA TYR A 361 1.52 -4.96 -16.73
C TYR A 361 0.93 -6.38 -16.70
N GLU A 362 1.57 -7.39 -17.30
CA GLU A 362 1.02 -8.76 -17.35
C GLU A 362 1.17 -9.53 -16.04
N THR A 363 2.07 -9.08 -15.15
CA THR A 363 2.33 -9.75 -13.88
C THR A 363 1.48 -9.20 -12.74
N SER A 364 1.16 -10.03 -11.76
CA SER A 364 0.30 -9.64 -10.63
C SER A 364 1.07 -8.84 -9.58
N PHE A 365 0.49 -7.73 -9.14
CA PHE A 365 1.02 -6.94 -8.03
C PHE A 365 0.75 -7.67 -6.69
N ASN A 366 1.81 -8.00 -5.95
CA ASN A 366 1.69 -8.74 -4.69
C ASN A 366 1.72 -7.79 -3.48
N PHE A 367 0.57 -7.65 -2.81
CA PHE A 367 0.42 -6.76 -1.67
C PHE A 367 1.26 -7.17 -0.44
N SER A 368 1.50 -8.47 -0.22
CA SER A 368 2.37 -8.94 0.87
C SER A 368 3.83 -8.52 0.62
N ASN A 369 4.30 -8.61 -0.61
CA ASN A 369 5.65 -8.14 -0.96
C ASN A 369 5.76 -6.62 -0.85
N ALA A 370 4.77 -5.89 -1.36
CA ALA A 370 4.74 -4.43 -1.21
C ALA A 370 4.69 -4.00 0.25
N TRP A 371 3.98 -4.74 1.11
CA TRP A 371 3.95 -4.47 2.54
C TRP A 371 5.35 -4.60 3.16
N VAL A 372 6.10 -5.66 2.82
CA VAL A 372 7.48 -5.86 3.29
C VAL A 372 8.38 -4.70 2.88
N ASP A 373 8.31 -4.29 1.62
CA ASP A 373 9.13 -3.18 1.09
C ASP A 373 8.85 -1.83 1.77
N ILE A 374 7.65 -1.65 2.32
CA ILE A 374 7.19 -0.41 2.96
C ILE A 374 7.51 -0.40 4.45
N GLN A 375 7.67 -1.57 5.09
CA GLN A 375 8.01 -1.63 6.50
C GLN A 375 9.45 -1.15 6.73
N ASN A 376 9.61 -0.24 7.69
CA ASN A 376 10.92 0.10 8.24
C ASN A 376 11.28 -0.95 9.30
N PHE A 377 11.88 -2.05 8.87
CA PHE A 377 12.32 -3.10 9.79
C PHE A 377 13.40 -2.58 10.73
N SER A 378 13.18 -2.71 12.04
CA SER A 378 14.24 -2.49 13.04
C SER A 378 15.23 -3.66 12.99
N ALA A 379 16.43 -3.47 13.53
CA ALA A 379 17.42 -4.54 13.71
C ALA A 379 17.05 -5.51 14.85
N GLU A 380 15.76 -5.63 15.18
CA GLU A 380 15.26 -6.53 16.21
C GLU A 380 15.14 -7.98 15.69
N PHE A 381 15.17 -8.93 16.62
CA PHE A 381 15.17 -10.35 16.28
C PHE A 381 13.87 -10.81 15.60
N ASN A 382 12.72 -10.20 15.94
CA ASN A 382 11.44 -10.48 15.27
C ASN A 382 11.52 -10.28 13.75
N TRP A 383 12.01 -9.12 13.30
CA TRP A 383 12.18 -8.83 11.88
C TRP A 383 13.26 -9.67 11.23
N SER A 384 14.29 -10.01 11.99
CA SER A 384 15.38 -10.86 11.52
C SER A 384 14.89 -12.27 11.20
N LEU A 385 14.11 -12.86 12.11
CA LEU A 385 13.48 -14.16 11.93
C LEU A 385 12.43 -14.13 10.81
N PHE A 386 11.58 -13.10 10.77
CA PHE A 386 10.58 -12.92 9.71
C PHE A 386 11.24 -12.82 8.33
N ASN A 387 12.30 -12.02 8.20
CA ASN A 387 13.00 -11.83 6.94
C ASN A 387 13.68 -13.13 6.48
N LEU A 388 14.31 -13.86 7.42
CA LEU A 388 14.89 -15.17 7.14
C LEU A 388 13.83 -16.15 6.61
N ALA A 389 12.70 -16.29 7.32
CA ALA A 389 11.62 -17.20 6.92
C ALA A 389 11.05 -16.84 5.54
N ARG A 390 10.85 -15.55 5.27
CA ARG A 390 10.42 -15.05 3.96
C ARG A 390 11.42 -15.38 2.84
N MET A 391 12.71 -15.16 3.08
CA MET A 391 13.76 -15.43 2.11
C MET A 391 13.90 -16.92 1.83
N ALA A 392 13.84 -17.76 2.87
CA ALA A 392 13.87 -19.21 2.78
C ALA A 392 12.63 -19.75 2.04
N ARG A 393 11.43 -19.26 2.35
CA ARG A 393 10.20 -19.58 1.59
C ARG A 393 10.36 -19.37 0.09
N GLY A 394 11.00 -18.27 -0.33
CA GLY A 394 11.19 -17.96 -1.75
C GLY A 394 12.06 -18.96 -2.52
N ARG A 395 12.61 -19.98 -1.84
CA ARG A 395 13.43 -21.05 -2.41
C ARG A 395 12.78 -22.43 -2.32
N LEU A 396 11.72 -22.57 -1.53
CA LEU A 396 10.98 -23.81 -1.35
C LEU A 396 9.70 -23.78 -2.19
N ASP A 397 9.24 -24.96 -2.61
CA ASP A 397 7.91 -25.08 -3.18
C ASP A 397 6.84 -24.65 -2.15
N LEU A 398 5.72 -24.10 -2.62
CA LEU A 398 4.65 -23.60 -1.74
C LEU A 398 4.10 -24.67 -0.79
N SER A 399 4.13 -25.94 -1.17
CA SER A 399 3.75 -27.07 -0.30
C SER A 399 4.70 -27.24 0.89
N HIS A 400 5.99 -26.95 0.71
CA HIS A 400 7.03 -27.05 1.75
C HIS A 400 7.22 -25.73 2.52
N ALA A 401 6.60 -24.64 2.08
CA ALA A 401 6.67 -23.32 2.73
C ALA A 401 5.84 -23.18 4.02
N GLY A 402 5.14 -24.25 4.41
CA GLY A 402 4.31 -24.32 5.62
C GLY A 402 5.13 -24.71 6.85
N ILE A 403 4.72 -25.78 7.53
CA ILE A 403 5.39 -26.24 8.76
C ILE A 403 6.84 -26.71 8.51
N ASP A 404 7.11 -27.31 7.34
CA ASP A 404 8.43 -27.85 6.99
C ASP A 404 9.51 -26.75 6.95
N LEU A 405 9.17 -25.56 6.45
CA LEU A 405 10.07 -24.41 6.54
C LEU A 405 10.48 -24.10 7.99
N TRP A 406 9.52 -24.09 8.91
CA TRP A 406 9.80 -23.79 10.32
C TRP A 406 10.56 -24.91 11.02
N VAL A 407 10.35 -26.15 10.60
CA VAL A 407 11.16 -27.31 10.96
C VAL A 407 12.64 -27.07 10.63
N ASP A 408 12.92 -26.66 9.39
CA ASP A 408 14.27 -26.42 8.89
C ASP A 408 14.93 -25.21 9.56
N LEU A 409 14.16 -24.15 9.85
CA LEU A 409 14.64 -22.96 10.55
C LEU A 409 15.01 -23.22 12.01
N SER A 410 14.29 -24.11 12.70
CA SER A 410 14.37 -24.25 14.15
C SER A 410 15.78 -24.55 14.67
N GLY A 411 16.49 -25.49 14.04
CA GLY A 411 17.84 -25.89 14.45
C GLY A 411 18.86 -24.77 14.26
N PHE A 412 18.78 -24.07 13.12
CA PHE A 412 19.63 -22.93 12.84
C PHE A 412 19.37 -21.78 13.83
N VAL A 413 18.10 -21.42 14.04
CA VAL A 413 17.71 -20.36 14.97
C VAL A 413 18.14 -20.69 16.41
N ALA A 414 17.96 -21.93 16.86
CA ALA A 414 18.45 -22.37 18.16
C ALA A 414 19.97 -22.19 18.31
N SER A 415 20.73 -22.47 17.23
CA SER A 415 22.19 -22.24 17.22
C SER A 415 22.57 -20.75 17.28
N CYS A 416 21.80 -19.86 16.64
CA CYS A 416 21.97 -18.40 16.74
C CYS A 416 21.75 -17.92 18.17
N LEU A 417 20.66 -18.37 18.80
CA LEU A 417 20.33 -18.00 20.18
C LEU A 417 21.38 -18.51 21.17
N PHE A 418 21.86 -19.74 20.96
CA PHE A 418 22.91 -20.32 21.80
C PHE A 418 24.24 -19.57 21.64
N LEU A 419 24.62 -19.21 20.40
CA LEU A 419 25.79 -18.38 20.14
C LEU A 419 25.67 -17.01 20.82
N LYS A 420 24.48 -16.39 20.80
CA LYS A 420 24.21 -15.12 21.48
C LYS A 420 24.43 -15.24 22.99
N CYS A 421 23.92 -16.30 23.63
CA CYS A 421 24.16 -16.55 25.05
C CYS A 421 25.64 -16.76 25.37
N ALA A 422 26.38 -17.47 24.51
CA ALA A 422 27.82 -17.69 24.68
C ALA A 422 28.61 -16.37 24.58
N ARG A 423 28.28 -15.50 23.61
CA ARG A 423 28.89 -14.16 23.47
C ARG A 423 28.60 -13.26 24.67
N ALA A 424 27.39 -13.34 25.22
CA ALA A 424 26.97 -12.56 26.38
C ALA A 424 27.49 -13.10 27.72
N LYS A 425 28.19 -14.25 27.73
CA LYS A 425 28.69 -14.93 28.96
C LYS A 425 27.59 -15.14 30.01
N GLN A 426 26.40 -15.51 29.55
CA GLN A 426 25.23 -15.67 30.43
C GLN A 426 25.35 -16.96 31.23
N ALA A 427 25.45 -16.87 32.56
CA ALA A 427 25.71 -17.99 33.47
C ALA A 427 24.75 -19.20 33.28
N ASP A 428 23.44 -18.96 33.19
CA ASP A 428 22.43 -20.03 33.00
C ASP A 428 22.04 -20.22 31.52
N CYS A 429 22.59 -19.43 30.58
CA CYS A 429 22.42 -19.57 29.12
C CYS A 429 21.03 -20.13 28.73
N ARG A 430 19.99 -19.29 28.81
CA ARG A 430 18.59 -19.66 28.56
C ARG A 430 17.96 -18.69 27.57
N VAL A 431 16.99 -19.16 26.79
CA VAL A 431 16.22 -18.29 25.91
C VAL A 431 15.37 -17.36 26.77
N ALA A 432 15.51 -16.05 26.57
CA ALA A 432 14.78 -15.05 27.34
C ALA A 432 13.32 -14.94 26.84
N GLU A 433 12.37 -14.67 27.75
CA GLU A 433 10.95 -14.51 27.40
C GLU A 433 10.70 -13.44 26.32
N LYS A 434 11.51 -12.38 26.31
CA LYS A 434 11.47 -11.34 25.27
C LYS A 434 11.71 -11.91 23.86
N ILE A 435 12.60 -12.89 23.72
CA ILE A 435 12.90 -13.53 22.44
C ILE A 435 11.71 -14.36 21.97
N TRP A 436 11.00 -15.02 22.89
CA TRP A 436 9.79 -15.75 22.53
C TRP A 436 8.68 -14.83 22.03
N LYS A 437 8.43 -13.73 22.74
CA LYS A 437 7.48 -12.72 22.28
C LYS A 437 7.85 -12.20 20.87
N GLN A 438 9.13 -11.92 20.63
CA GLN A 438 9.61 -11.50 19.31
C GLN A 438 9.47 -12.59 18.24
N SER A 439 9.63 -13.87 18.62
CA SER A 439 9.43 -15.00 17.72
C SER A 439 7.95 -15.14 17.34
N ASP A 440 7.04 -14.99 18.32
CA ASP A 440 5.60 -15.03 18.12
C ASP A 440 5.13 -13.90 17.18
N GLU A 441 5.63 -12.68 17.36
CA GLU A 441 5.37 -11.54 16.47
C GLU A 441 5.86 -11.81 15.02
N ALA A 442 7.06 -12.38 14.88
CA ALA A 442 7.62 -12.74 13.57
C ALA A 442 6.77 -13.81 12.87
N MET A 443 6.35 -14.84 13.62
CA MET A 443 5.49 -15.91 13.14
C MET A 443 4.10 -15.40 12.78
N GLU A 444 3.52 -14.48 13.54
CA GLU A 444 2.24 -13.83 13.22
C GLU A 444 2.30 -13.06 11.90
N HIS A 445 3.34 -12.24 11.71
CA HIS A 445 3.53 -11.51 10.47
C HIS A 445 3.76 -12.45 9.27
N TYR A 446 4.61 -13.46 9.43
CA TYR A 446 4.80 -14.47 8.38
C TYR A 446 3.49 -15.20 8.09
N TRP A 447 2.78 -15.64 9.13
CA TRP A 447 1.53 -16.35 9.03
C TRP A 447 0.56 -15.58 8.17
N MET A 448 0.26 -14.35 8.57
CA MET A 448 -0.73 -13.51 7.90
C MET A 448 -0.38 -13.21 6.44
N LYS A 449 0.91 -13.05 6.11
CA LYS A 449 1.35 -12.61 4.77
C LYS A 449 1.68 -13.74 3.82
N PHE A 450 2.17 -14.86 4.35
CA PHE A 450 2.96 -15.80 3.59
C PHE A 450 2.69 -17.27 3.92
N TRP A 451 1.88 -17.59 4.94
CA TRP A 451 1.50 -18.98 5.17
C TRP A 451 0.78 -19.55 3.94
N PRO A 452 1.15 -20.75 3.46
CA PRO A 452 0.56 -21.31 2.26
C PRO A 452 -0.87 -21.79 2.50
N CYS A 453 -1.73 -21.54 1.53
CA CYS A 453 -3.07 -22.12 1.49
C CYS A 453 -3.03 -23.52 0.86
N ASN A 454 -3.74 -24.48 1.46
CA ASN A 454 -3.84 -25.86 0.98
C ASN A 454 -4.80 -26.04 -0.20
N HIS A 455 -5.58 -25.01 -0.55
CA HIS A 455 -6.54 -25.08 -1.64
C HIS A 455 -5.85 -25.13 -3.01
N ARG A 456 -6.38 -25.97 -3.90
CA ARG A 456 -5.95 -26.08 -5.29
C ARG A 456 -7.07 -25.61 -6.20
N ILE A 457 -6.72 -24.72 -7.11
CA ILE A 457 -7.63 -24.04 -8.02
C ILE A 457 -7.48 -24.71 -9.38
N GLN A 458 -8.60 -24.94 -10.06
CA GLN A 458 -8.57 -25.44 -11.43
C GLN A 458 -8.24 -24.28 -12.39
N THR A 459 -7.16 -24.42 -13.14
CA THR A 459 -6.78 -23.49 -14.21
C THR A 459 -6.78 -24.22 -15.55
N PRO A 460 -6.78 -23.49 -16.68
CA PRO A 460 -6.63 -24.09 -18.00
C PRO A 460 -5.33 -24.92 -18.15
N GLU A 461 -4.31 -24.63 -17.34
CA GLU A 461 -3.00 -25.29 -17.33
C GLU A 461 -2.94 -26.47 -16.34
N GLY A 462 -4.04 -26.77 -15.64
CA GLY A 462 -4.14 -27.80 -14.61
C GLY A 462 -4.46 -27.25 -13.22
N TYR A 463 -4.31 -28.08 -12.18
CA TYR A 463 -4.51 -27.62 -10.80
C TYR A 463 -3.30 -26.84 -10.32
N GLN A 464 -3.52 -25.60 -9.88
CA GLN A 464 -2.48 -24.74 -9.29
C GLN A 464 -2.79 -24.47 -7.81
N GLN A 465 -1.74 -24.41 -6.99
CA GLN A 465 -1.90 -24.08 -5.57
C GLN A 465 -2.26 -22.60 -5.39
N CYS A 466 -3.15 -22.32 -4.44
CA CYS A 466 -3.51 -20.96 -4.09
C CYS A 466 -2.27 -20.15 -3.64
N VAL A 467 -2.06 -18.98 -4.23
CA VAL A 467 -0.90 -18.11 -3.95
C VAL A 467 -1.11 -17.14 -2.80
N ASN A 468 -2.37 -17.01 -2.34
CA ASN A 468 -2.73 -16.11 -1.26
C ASN A 468 -2.40 -16.72 0.10
N GLY A 469 -1.78 -15.91 0.96
CA GLY A 469 -1.75 -16.17 2.40
C GLY A 469 -3.05 -15.72 3.08
N PRO A 470 -3.20 -15.93 4.40
CA PRO A 470 -4.41 -15.64 5.16
C PRO A 470 -4.95 -14.22 4.95
N SER A 471 -4.07 -13.21 4.87
CA SER A 471 -4.49 -11.83 4.63
C SER A 471 -5.09 -11.60 3.25
N GLY A 472 -4.86 -12.45 2.25
CA GLY A 472 -5.44 -12.34 0.90
C GLY A 472 -6.83 -12.97 0.74
N HIS A 473 -7.34 -13.66 1.76
CA HIS A 473 -8.66 -14.31 1.73
C HIS A 473 -9.81 -13.32 1.97
N PRO A 474 -11.07 -13.60 1.55
CA PRO A 474 -11.69 -14.91 1.28
C PRO A 474 -11.81 -15.28 -0.21
N HIS A 475 -10.74 -15.11 -0.98
CA HIS A 475 -10.66 -15.60 -2.36
C HIS A 475 -9.34 -16.30 -2.61
N HIS A 476 -9.43 -17.46 -3.25
CA HIS A 476 -8.30 -18.23 -3.74
C HIS A 476 -7.85 -17.67 -5.10
N GLN A 477 -6.54 -17.62 -5.33
CA GLN A 477 -5.96 -17.16 -6.60
C GLN A 477 -4.85 -18.09 -7.06
N GLY A 478 -4.84 -18.42 -8.36
CA GLY A 478 -3.86 -19.31 -8.97
C GLY A 478 -3.88 -19.12 -10.48
N GLY A 479 -2.75 -18.70 -11.04
CA GLY A 479 -2.65 -18.36 -12.45
C GLY A 479 -3.68 -17.29 -12.83
N LYS A 480 -4.50 -17.61 -13.85
CA LYS A 480 -5.58 -16.73 -14.30
C LYS A 480 -6.98 -17.07 -13.71
N SER A 481 -7.05 -17.88 -12.65
CA SER A 481 -8.30 -18.25 -11.98
C SER A 481 -8.48 -17.61 -10.58
N VAL A 482 -9.73 -17.32 -10.22
CA VAL A 482 -10.15 -16.85 -8.89
C VAL A 482 -11.36 -17.65 -8.43
N GLU A 483 -11.33 -18.16 -7.21
CA GLU A 483 -12.45 -18.86 -6.58
C GLU A 483 -12.76 -18.25 -5.21
N LYS A 484 -14.02 -18.21 -4.80
CA LYS A 484 -14.40 -17.74 -3.46
C LYS A 484 -14.13 -18.85 -2.46
N GLY A 485 -13.51 -18.53 -1.33
CA GLY A 485 -13.30 -19.47 -0.25
C GLY A 485 -12.35 -18.95 0.82
N ASP A 486 -12.51 -19.49 2.03
CA ASP A 486 -11.69 -19.14 3.16
C ASP A 486 -10.31 -19.80 3.10
N HIS A 487 -9.38 -19.30 3.89
CA HIS A 487 -8.02 -19.83 3.92
C HIS A 487 -8.03 -21.26 4.47
N SER A 488 -7.69 -22.22 3.61
CA SER A 488 -7.52 -23.63 3.99
C SER A 488 -6.11 -23.90 4.48
N THR A 489 -5.98 -24.43 5.70
CA THR A 489 -4.71 -24.82 6.34
C THR A 489 -4.93 -26.03 7.23
N SER A 490 -3.91 -26.88 7.37
CA SER A 490 -3.91 -28.03 8.26
C SER A 490 -3.46 -27.71 9.68
N HIS A 491 -2.87 -26.53 9.89
CA HIS A 491 -2.38 -26.08 11.19
C HIS A 491 -3.02 -24.74 11.55
N SER A 492 -3.05 -24.44 12.84
CA SER A 492 -3.33 -23.13 13.41
C SER A 492 -2.04 -22.38 13.74
N LEU A 493 -2.16 -21.06 13.90
CA LEU A 493 -1.06 -20.20 14.31
C LEU A 493 -0.49 -20.61 15.69
N GLU A 494 -1.36 -21.02 16.62
CA GLU A 494 -0.93 -21.41 17.97
C GLU A 494 -0.18 -22.75 17.96
N GLU A 495 -0.60 -23.70 17.12
CA GLU A 495 0.16 -24.95 16.91
C GLU A 495 1.55 -24.66 16.34
N LEU A 496 1.66 -23.75 15.35
CA LEU A 496 2.95 -23.33 14.81
C LEU A 496 3.85 -22.74 15.89
N LYS A 497 3.35 -21.78 16.69
CA LYS A 497 4.12 -21.13 17.77
C LYS A 497 4.63 -22.14 18.78
N ASN A 498 3.74 -23.02 19.27
CA ASN A 498 4.08 -24.06 20.24
C ASN A 498 5.10 -25.05 19.69
N TYR A 499 4.90 -25.50 18.45
CA TYR A 499 5.81 -26.41 17.78
C TYR A 499 7.21 -25.81 17.61
N PHE A 500 7.29 -24.56 17.12
CA PHE A 500 8.55 -23.87 16.90
C PHE A 500 9.30 -23.62 18.21
N ARG A 501 8.58 -23.18 19.27
CA ARG A 501 9.16 -22.99 20.61
C ARG A 501 9.75 -24.31 21.13
N HIS A 502 8.98 -25.39 21.11
CA HIS A 502 9.42 -26.70 21.59
C HIS A 502 10.67 -27.19 20.84
N ARG A 503 10.68 -27.04 19.51
CA ARG A 503 11.79 -27.49 18.67
C ARG A 503 13.05 -26.67 18.89
N ILE A 504 12.94 -25.36 19.07
CA ILE A 504 14.08 -24.51 19.46
C ILE A 504 14.60 -24.90 20.84
N GLU A 505 13.72 -25.08 21.83
CA GLU A 505 14.14 -25.44 23.19
C GLU A 505 14.90 -26.76 23.22
N ASN A 506 14.42 -27.79 22.52
CA ASN A 506 15.09 -29.07 22.42
C ASN A 506 16.48 -28.92 21.77
N ALA A 507 16.55 -28.28 20.60
CA ALA A 507 17.82 -28.07 19.89
C ALA A 507 18.81 -27.20 20.70
N PHE A 508 18.32 -26.17 21.39
CA PHE A 508 19.12 -25.32 22.25
C PHE A 508 19.69 -26.10 23.44
N ASN A 509 18.87 -26.94 24.08
CA ASN A 509 19.31 -27.77 25.20
C ASN A 509 20.32 -28.83 24.79
N GLU A 510 20.17 -29.42 23.60
CA GLU A 510 21.17 -30.32 23.01
C GLU A 510 22.52 -29.61 22.80
N LEU A 511 22.51 -28.38 22.26
CA LEU A 511 23.72 -27.57 22.10
C LEU A 511 24.36 -27.23 23.45
N LYS A 512 23.54 -26.86 24.46
CA LYS A 512 23.99 -26.59 25.83
C LYS A 512 24.62 -27.82 26.46
N ALA A 513 24.03 -29.00 26.28
CA ALA A 513 24.56 -30.26 26.80
C ALA A 513 25.92 -30.62 26.18
N ARG A 514 26.08 -30.43 24.87
CA ARG A 514 27.34 -30.72 24.15
C ARG A 514 28.54 -29.94 24.67
N LEU A 515 28.34 -28.73 25.20
CA LEU A 515 29.41 -27.87 25.72
C LEU A 515 29.41 -27.76 27.25
N LYS A 516 28.63 -28.59 27.96
CA LYS A 516 28.49 -28.51 29.43
C LYS A 516 29.82 -28.72 30.18
N HIS A 517 30.74 -29.49 29.59
CA HIS A 517 32.03 -29.81 30.19
C HIS A 517 33.06 -28.68 30.09
N LEU A 518 32.83 -27.68 29.23
CA LEU A 518 33.73 -26.54 29.07
C LEU A 518 33.41 -25.49 30.14
N SER A 519 34.30 -25.35 31.13
CA SER A 519 34.18 -24.34 32.18
C SER A 519 34.75 -22.99 31.79
N ASP A 520 35.67 -22.96 30.81
CA ASP A 520 36.27 -21.73 30.30
C ASP A 520 35.36 -21.04 29.28
N ASP A 521 35.09 -19.75 29.49
CA ASP A 521 34.22 -18.94 28.64
C ASP A 521 34.75 -18.83 27.20
N HIS A 522 36.07 -18.77 27.03
CA HIS A 522 36.69 -18.63 25.71
C HIS A 522 36.58 -19.93 24.91
N GLU A 523 36.88 -21.08 25.53
CA GLU A 523 36.68 -22.40 24.94
C GLU A 523 35.20 -22.64 24.60
N ARG A 524 34.30 -22.27 25.49
CA ARG A 524 32.85 -22.39 25.27
C ARG A 524 32.38 -21.53 24.09
N LEU A 525 32.85 -20.28 23.98
CA LEU A 525 32.53 -19.40 22.85
C LEU A 525 33.09 -19.95 21.54
N LYS A 526 34.33 -20.47 21.54
CA LYS A 526 34.95 -21.08 20.36
C LYS A 526 34.21 -22.34 19.92
N GLY A 527 33.82 -23.20 20.87
CA GLY A 527 33.00 -24.39 20.62
C GLY A 527 31.63 -24.02 20.07
N ALA A 528 30.94 -23.05 20.67
CA ALA A 528 29.64 -22.57 20.22
C ALA A 528 29.71 -21.99 18.80
N SER A 529 30.75 -21.20 18.51
CA SER A 529 30.98 -20.61 17.19
C SER A 529 31.23 -21.69 16.13
N THR A 530 32.04 -22.71 16.45
CA THR A 530 32.34 -23.82 15.53
C THR A 530 31.08 -24.62 15.20
N ILE A 531 30.28 -24.99 16.22
CA ILE A 531 29.04 -25.72 16.01
C ILE A 531 28.03 -24.87 15.21
N HIS A 532 27.88 -23.59 15.57
CA HIS A 532 26.99 -22.67 14.88
C HIS A 532 27.36 -22.52 13.39
N LEU A 533 28.64 -22.30 13.06
CA LEU A 533 29.09 -22.21 11.66
C LEU A 533 28.78 -23.49 10.87
N GLY A 534 28.88 -24.67 11.50
CA GLY A 534 28.44 -25.93 10.91
C GLY A 534 26.94 -25.96 10.62
N GLN A 535 26.11 -25.54 11.58
CA GLN A 535 24.65 -25.45 11.41
C GLN A 535 24.26 -24.44 10.33
N THR A 536 24.93 -23.29 10.27
CA THR A 536 24.74 -22.27 9.23
C THR A 536 24.94 -22.85 7.84
N ARG A 537 26.06 -23.56 7.62
CA ARG A 537 26.34 -24.20 6.32
C ARG A 537 25.27 -25.24 5.96
N ASN A 538 24.93 -26.12 6.88
CA ASN A 538 23.92 -27.16 6.64
C ASN A 538 22.55 -26.56 6.28
N PHE A 539 22.12 -25.55 7.03
CA PHE A 539 20.84 -24.87 6.81
C PHE A 539 20.76 -24.19 5.43
N TYR A 540 21.78 -23.42 5.05
CA TYR A 540 21.74 -22.75 3.75
C TYR A 540 22.01 -23.69 2.56
N GLN A 541 22.70 -24.82 2.78
CA GLN A 541 22.78 -25.90 1.80
C GLN A 541 21.41 -26.54 1.55
N LEU A 542 20.63 -26.76 2.61
CA LEU A 542 19.28 -27.32 2.52
C LEU A 542 18.32 -26.42 1.74
N ILE A 543 18.35 -25.11 2.00
CA ILE A 543 17.46 -24.14 1.32
C ILE A 543 17.90 -23.89 -0.13
N GLY A 544 19.19 -23.95 -0.42
CA GLY A 544 19.74 -23.68 -1.75
C GLY A 544 19.62 -22.22 -2.20
N GLY A 545 20.10 -21.93 -3.42
CA GLY A 545 19.99 -20.60 -4.05
C GLY A 545 20.66 -19.46 -3.27
N ILE A 546 21.73 -19.80 -2.56
CA ILE A 546 22.35 -18.96 -1.53
C ILE A 546 22.99 -17.68 -2.07
N ASP A 547 23.42 -17.65 -3.34
CA ASP A 547 23.97 -16.47 -4.01
C ASP A 547 22.94 -15.33 -4.09
N LYS A 548 21.65 -15.67 -3.96
CA LYS A 548 20.54 -14.72 -3.96
C LYS A 548 20.02 -14.40 -2.55
N LEU A 549 20.64 -14.93 -1.50
CA LEU A 549 20.28 -14.68 -0.09
C LEU A 549 21.17 -13.57 0.47
N ILE A 550 20.87 -12.33 0.10
CA ILE A 550 21.57 -11.14 0.58
C ILE A 550 20.61 -10.33 1.44
N SER A 551 21.03 -10.00 2.66
CA SER A 551 20.30 -9.17 3.60
C SER A 551 21.20 -8.05 4.09
N HIS A 552 20.66 -6.83 4.06
CA HIS A 552 21.29 -5.65 4.65
C HIS A 552 20.66 -5.28 6.00
N LEU A 553 19.72 -6.08 6.50
CA LEU A 553 19.00 -5.84 7.75
C LEU A 553 19.65 -6.63 8.90
N PRO A 554 19.39 -7.94 9.11
CA PRO A 554 20.24 -8.74 9.98
C PRO A 554 21.40 -9.40 9.24
N CYS A 555 22.47 -9.66 9.99
CA CYS A 555 23.47 -10.65 9.64
C CYS A 555 22.81 -12.02 9.56
N LEU A 556 22.78 -12.60 8.36
CA LEU A 556 22.17 -13.91 8.10
C LEU A 556 22.95 -15.08 8.71
N VAL A 557 24.12 -14.83 9.32
CA VAL A 557 24.84 -15.83 10.12
C VAL A 557 24.22 -15.93 11.52
N CYS A 558 24.10 -14.83 12.26
CA CYS A 558 23.68 -14.87 13.67
C CYS A 558 22.28 -14.32 13.98
N LEU A 559 21.59 -13.70 13.01
CA LEU A 559 20.28 -13.05 13.14
C LEU A 559 20.19 -11.91 14.17
N ASP A 560 21.33 -11.38 14.63
CA ASP A 560 21.39 -10.38 15.70
C ASP A 560 22.28 -9.18 15.34
N GLY A 561 23.41 -9.43 14.68
CA GLY A 561 24.36 -8.38 14.34
C GLY A 561 23.96 -7.59 13.08
N VAL A 562 24.39 -6.33 13.01
CA VAL A 562 24.26 -5.51 11.80
C VAL A 562 25.30 -5.96 10.75
N PRO A 563 24.91 -6.25 9.50
CA PRO A 563 25.85 -6.57 8.43
C PRO A 563 26.75 -5.36 8.12
N GLU A 564 28.07 -5.53 8.24
CA GLU A 564 29.07 -4.47 8.01
C GLU A 564 30.09 -4.85 6.94
N HIS A 565 30.34 -6.15 6.76
CA HIS A 565 31.44 -6.65 5.92
C HIS A 565 30.89 -7.37 4.70
N SER A 566 31.02 -6.72 3.54
CA SER A 566 30.71 -7.33 2.25
C SER A 566 31.82 -8.28 1.83
N LEU A 567 31.46 -9.52 1.53
CA LEU A 567 32.35 -10.56 1.03
C LEU A 567 32.43 -10.48 -0.50
N THR A 568 33.45 -11.12 -1.08
CA THR A 568 33.65 -11.17 -2.53
C THR A 568 32.51 -11.86 -3.28
N CYS A 569 31.81 -12.79 -2.63
CA CYS A 569 30.60 -13.45 -3.15
C CYS A 569 29.34 -12.57 -3.08
N GLY A 570 29.41 -11.35 -2.52
CA GLY A 570 28.30 -10.42 -2.37
C GLY A 570 27.50 -10.56 -1.06
N HIS A 571 27.73 -11.60 -0.27
CA HIS A 571 27.15 -11.73 1.06
C HIS A 571 27.69 -10.66 2.03
N VAL A 572 26.87 -10.23 2.98
CA VAL A 572 27.26 -9.26 4.01
C VAL A 572 27.08 -9.87 5.39
N ILE A 573 28.11 -9.79 6.24
CA ILE A 573 28.11 -10.35 7.60
C ILE A 573 28.49 -9.30 8.65
N CYS A 574 28.09 -9.52 9.90
CA CYS A 574 28.51 -8.66 11.01
C CYS A 574 29.96 -8.95 11.44
N ARG A 575 30.56 -7.98 12.13
CA ARG A 575 31.92 -8.04 12.65
C ARG A 575 32.22 -9.27 13.49
N GLU A 576 31.33 -9.58 14.43
CA GLU A 576 31.49 -10.71 15.34
C GLU A 576 31.48 -12.06 14.60
N CYS A 577 30.69 -12.16 13.53
CA CYS A 577 30.66 -13.37 12.70
C CYS A 577 31.89 -13.47 11.80
N ALA A 578 32.41 -12.35 11.30
CA ALA A 578 33.68 -12.32 10.59
C ALA A 578 34.82 -12.80 11.49
N ASN A 579 34.92 -12.26 12.72
CA ASN A 579 35.92 -12.66 13.70
C ASN A 579 35.80 -14.15 14.11
N ALA A 580 34.58 -14.68 14.17
CA ALA A 580 34.35 -16.08 14.54
C ALA A 580 34.68 -17.07 13.39
N ALA A 581 34.54 -16.63 12.14
CA ALA A 581 34.76 -17.46 10.96
C ALA A 581 36.17 -17.34 10.36
N GLY A 582 36.96 -16.35 10.80
CA GLY A 582 38.28 -16.06 10.25
C GLY A 582 39.36 -15.94 11.31
N ASP A 583 40.60 -15.84 10.83
CA ASP A 583 41.78 -15.70 11.68
C ASP A 583 42.16 -14.23 11.82
N SER A 584 42.35 -13.79 13.07
CA SER A 584 42.86 -12.45 13.36
C SER A 584 44.31 -12.34 12.88
N THR A 585 44.62 -11.30 12.13
CA THR A 585 45.96 -10.97 11.65
C THR A 585 46.47 -9.68 12.29
N ILE A 586 47.77 -9.40 12.15
CA ILE A 586 48.41 -8.21 12.73
C ILE A 586 47.70 -6.96 12.21
N GLY A 587 47.39 -6.01 13.11
CA GLY A 587 46.74 -4.74 12.75
C GLY A 587 45.22 -4.74 12.83
N GLY A 588 44.59 -5.79 13.38
CA GLY A 588 43.13 -5.84 13.56
C GLY A 588 42.36 -6.25 12.30
N PHE A 589 43.06 -6.80 11.31
CA PHE A 589 42.46 -7.37 10.11
C PHE A 589 42.04 -8.82 10.35
N VAL A 590 40.96 -9.25 9.72
CA VAL A 590 40.48 -10.64 9.78
C VAL A 590 40.62 -11.27 8.41
N THR A 591 41.27 -12.42 8.36
CA THR A 591 41.39 -13.22 7.13
C THR A 591 40.35 -14.33 7.15
N LEU A 592 39.47 -14.34 6.15
CA LEU A 592 38.51 -15.42 5.93
C LEU A 592 39.03 -16.35 4.84
N GLU A 593 39.04 -17.66 5.12
CA GLU A 593 39.36 -18.67 4.10
C GLU A 593 38.20 -18.92 3.11
N GLY A 594 36.98 -18.49 3.47
CA GLY A 594 35.79 -18.65 2.64
C GLY A 594 34.55 -18.00 3.26
N CYS A 595 33.43 -18.10 2.55
CA CYS A 595 32.16 -17.54 2.98
C CYS A 595 31.54 -18.41 4.11
N PRO A 596 31.04 -17.84 5.24
CA PRO A 596 30.37 -18.63 6.28
C PRO A 596 29.11 -19.38 5.79
N PHE A 597 28.53 -18.91 4.68
CA PHE A 597 27.34 -19.46 4.06
C PHE A 597 27.63 -20.68 3.15
N GLN A 598 28.83 -20.78 2.57
CA GLN A 598 29.18 -21.82 1.60
C GLN A 598 30.59 -22.37 1.79
N ASN A 599 30.78 -23.65 1.45
CA ASN A 599 32.09 -24.14 1.06
C ASN A 599 32.35 -23.76 -0.41
N HIS A 600 32.63 -22.48 -0.70
CA HIS A 600 33.19 -22.14 -2.02
C HIS A 600 34.48 -22.94 -2.23
N ARG A 601 34.76 -23.37 -3.47
CA ARG A 601 36.12 -23.81 -3.79
C ARG A 601 37.03 -22.58 -3.66
N LYS A 602 38.22 -22.74 -3.09
CA LYS A 602 39.25 -21.69 -2.93
C LYS A 602 39.56 -20.94 -4.25
N GLU A 603 39.16 -21.52 -5.38
CA GLU A 603 39.33 -21.06 -6.76
C GLU A 603 38.35 -19.94 -7.17
N ASP A 604 37.16 -19.88 -6.56
CA ASP A 604 36.11 -18.88 -6.88
C ASP A 604 36.36 -17.53 -6.16
N TRP A 605 37.29 -17.51 -5.20
CA TRP A 605 37.77 -16.30 -4.57
C TRP A 605 39.00 -15.83 -5.33
N PRO A 606 39.01 -14.62 -5.93
CA PRO A 606 40.20 -14.12 -6.61
C PRO A 606 41.36 -14.13 -5.60
N ARG A 607 42.36 -14.99 -5.87
CA ARG A 607 43.57 -15.12 -5.06
C ARG A 607 44.18 -13.73 -4.89
N GLY A 608 44.19 -13.21 -3.65
CA GLY A 608 44.83 -11.93 -3.34
C GLY A 608 43.91 -10.77 -2.94
N ARG A 609 42.59 -10.96 -2.77
CA ARG A 609 41.75 -10.00 -2.02
C ARG A 609 41.35 -10.54 -0.64
N SER A 610 42.33 -11.02 0.12
CA SER A 610 42.19 -11.22 1.56
C SER A 610 42.45 -9.87 2.24
N GLY A 611 41.39 -9.09 2.42
CA GLY A 611 41.50 -7.78 3.06
C GLY A 611 40.13 -7.17 3.29
N ILE A 612 39.45 -7.62 4.33
CA ILE A 612 38.40 -6.80 4.93
C ILE A 612 39.13 -5.60 5.56
N LEU A 613 39.06 -4.43 4.92
CA LEU A 613 39.53 -3.16 5.48
C LEU A 613 38.54 -2.74 6.58
N THR A 614 38.85 -3.07 7.83
CA THR A 614 38.22 -2.47 9.01
C THR A 614 39.23 -1.59 9.73
N HIS A 615 39.14 -0.28 9.49
CA HIS A 615 39.74 0.70 10.40
C HIS A 615 39.03 0.61 11.76
N LEU A 616 39.77 0.30 12.82
CA LEU A 616 39.33 0.48 14.21
C LEU A 616 39.64 1.92 14.65
N PRO A 617 38.67 2.76 15.04
CA PRO A 617 38.94 3.81 16.01
C PRO A 617 39.12 3.12 17.37
N LYS A 618 40.28 3.30 18.01
CA LYS A 618 40.47 2.89 19.40
C LYS A 618 39.46 3.64 20.30
N PRO A 619 38.78 2.98 21.25
CA PRO A 619 38.07 3.70 22.30
C PRO A 619 39.10 4.38 23.23
N ALA A 620 38.82 5.63 23.59
CA ALA A 620 39.56 6.39 24.59
C ALA A 620 39.19 5.96 26.01
#